data_AF-A0A539DMM3-F1
#
_entry.id   AF-A0A539DMM3-F1
#
_cell.length_a   1.000
_cell.length_b   1.000
_cell.length_c   1.000
_cell.angle_alpha   90.00
_cell.angle_beta   90.00
_cell.angle_gamma   90.00
#
_symmetry.space_group_name_H-M   'P 1'
#
loop_
_entity.id
_entity.type
_entity.pdbx_description
1 polymer ?
#
loop_
_entity_poly.entity_id
_entity_poly.type
_entity_poly.pdbx_seq_one_letter_code
_entity_poly.pdbx_strand_id
1 'polypeptide(L)'
;QTVIKRFDLVIPDFYDREDRLRGYIDSVDRKGNHEQFPLMTLSIAVVTNEFAPIKHPGDVSKIVSQLKKQAKAMNGSFYLKDQRISDRQIEPADSPAGLPR
;
A
#
# COMPACT_ATOMS: atom_id res chain seq x y z
N GLN A 1 -13.05 3.88 -1.28
CA GLN A 1 -12.81 2.63 -0.52
C GLN A 1 -13.79 1.49 -0.87
N THR A 2 -14.50 1.56 -2.01
CA THR A 2 -15.55 0.58 -2.34
C THR A 2 -15.01 -0.84 -2.56
N VAL A 3 -13.80 -0.99 -3.10
CA VAL A 3 -13.20 -2.32 -3.39
C VAL A 3 -12.89 -3.09 -2.12
N ILE A 4 -12.19 -2.49 -1.15
CA ILE A 4 -11.83 -3.15 0.11
C ILE A 4 -13.08 -3.62 0.86
N LYS A 5 -14.07 -2.73 1.01
CA LYS A 5 -15.32 -3.09 1.70
C LYS A 5 -16.03 -4.25 1.02
N ARG A 6 -16.09 -4.27 -0.31
CA ARG A 6 -16.68 -5.39 -1.06
C ARG A 6 -15.87 -6.68 -0.90
N PHE A 7 -14.56 -6.58 -0.89
CA PHE A 7 -13.69 -7.73 -0.66
C PHE A 7 -13.94 -8.32 0.73
N ASP A 8 -13.94 -7.50 1.78
CA ASP A 8 -14.17 -7.93 3.17
C ASP A 8 -15.55 -8.56 3.39
N LEU A 9 -16.56 -8.12 2.64
CA LEU A 9 -17.90 -8.70 2.69
C LEU A 9 -17.98 -10.07 2.01
N VAL A 10 -17.21 -10.28 0.94
CA VAL A 10 -17.33 -11.47 0.08
C VAL A 10 -16.34 -12.56 0.47
N ILE A 11 -15.14 -12.19 0.92
CA ILE A 11 -14.06 -13.14 1.20
C ILE A 11 -14.42 -14.21 2.26
N PRO A 12 -15.23 -13.95 3.30
CA PRO A 12 -15.60 -14.99 4.27
C PRO A 12 -16.37 -16.14 3.63
N ASP A 13 -17.16 -15.89 2.58
CA ASP A 13 -18.00 -16.92 1.94
C ASP A 13 -17.21 -17.98 1.18
N PHE A 14 -15.89 -17.78 1.02
CA PHE A 14 -14.96 -18.74 0.45
C PHE A 14 -14.31 -19.67 1.50
N TYR A 15 -14.73 -19.55 2.76
CA TYR A 15 -14.25 -20.36 3.87
C TYR A 15 -15.36 -21.17 4.52
N ASP A 16 -14.98 -22.33 5.04
CA ASP A 16 -15.89 -23.16 5.81
C ASP A 16 -16.42 -22.41 7.03
N ARG A 17 -17.64 -22.75 7.43
CA ARG A 17 -18.31 -22.11 8.57
C ARG A 17 -17.46 -22.13 9.84
N GLU A 18 -16.77 -23.24 10.10
CA GLU A 18 -15.97 -23.42 11.31
C GLU A 18 -14.71 -22.53 11.30
N ASP A 19 -14.06 -22.36 10.16
CA ASP A 19 -12.91 -21.45 10.01
C ASP A 19 -13.34 -19.99 10.13
N ARG A 20 -14.51 -19.63 9.56
CA ARG A 20 -15.10 -18.30 9.75
C ARG A 20 -15.36 -17.97 11.22
N LEU A 21 -15.92 -18.91 11.97
CA LEU A 21 -16.23 -18.72 13.39
C LEU A 21 -14.96 -18.58 14.24
N ARG A 22 -13.89 -19.28 13.88
CA ARG A 22 -12.61 -19.23 14.59
C ARG A 22 -11.72 -18.05 14.16
N GLY A 23 -11.93 -17.53 12.95
CA GLY A 23 -11.19 -16.39 12.38
C GLY A 23 -9.84 -16.78 11.75
N TYR A 24 -9.54 -18.06 11.62
CA TYR A 24 -8.31 -18.58 11.01
C TYR A 24 -8.55 -19.95 10.39
N ILE A 25 -7.59 -20.37 9.55
CA ILE A 25 -7.52 -21.66 8.86
C ILE A 25 -6.34 -22.42 9.44
N ASP A 26 -6.56 -23.65 9.88
CA ASP A 26 -5.46 -24.57 10.20
C ASP A 26 -4.98 -25.23 8.91
N SER A 27 -3.73 -25.00 8.53
CA SER A 27 -3.15 -25.59 7.32
C SER A 27 -1.68 -25.92 7.50
N VAL A 28 -1.09 -26.53 6.48
CA VAL A 28 0.33 -26.90 6.47
C VAL A 28 1.08 -25.92 5.58
N ASP A 29 2.12 -25.31 6.13
CA ASP A 29 3.01 -24.41 5.39
C ASP A 29 3.80 -25.17 4.29
N ARG A 30 4.57 -24.45 3.48
CA ARG A 30 5.37 -25.06 2.40
C ARG A 30 6.54 -25.91 2.91
N LYS A 31 6.82 -25.91 4.21
CA LYS A 31 7.87 -26.69 4.87
C LYS A 31 7.32 -27.90 5.62
N GLY A 32 6.00 -28.13 5.61
CA GLY A 32 5.35 -29.24 6.30
C GLY A 32 4.92 -28.93 7.75
N ASN A 33 5.02 -27.69 8.22
CA ASN A 33 4.61 -27.31 9.58
C ASN A 33 3.13 -26.94 9.62
N HIS A 34 2.42 -27.37 10.66
CA HIS A 34 1.08 -26.90 10.94
C HIS A 34 1.12 -25.44 11.41
N GLU A 35 0.30 -24.58 10.81
CA GLU A 35 0.23 -23.15 11.10
C GLU A 35 -1.22 -22.65 11.00
N GLN A 36 -1.54 -21.63 11.80
CA GLN A 36 -2.81 -20.93 11.75
C GLN A 36 -2.68 -19.69 10.88
N PHE A 37 -3.44 -19.66 9.78
CA PHE A 37 -3.47 -18.53 8.87
C PHE A 37 -4.74 -17.71 9.12
N PRO A 38 -4.67 -16.38 9.28
CA PRO A 38 -5.87 -15.56 9.34
C PRO A 38 -6.66 -15.67 8.04
N LEU A 39 -7.96 -15.36 8.09
CA LEU A 39 -8.75 -15.21 6.86
C LEU A 39 -8.09 -14.16 5.93
N MET A 40 -8.17 -14.40 4.62
CA MET A 40 -7.50 -13.57 3.64
C MET A 40 -7.97 -12.11 3.69
N THR A 41 -7.02 -11.19 3.63
CA THR A 41 -7.26 -9.74 3.55
C THR A 41 -6.64 -9.16 2.28
N LEU A 42 -7.04 -7.93 1.93
CA LEU A 42 -6.57 -7.21 0.75
C LEU A 42 -5.80 -5.95 1.14
N SER A 43 -4.52 -5.88 0.76
CA SER A 43 -3.69 -4.68 0.91
C SER A 43 -3.43 -4.01 -0.45
N ILE A 44 -3.79 -2.73 -0.58
CA ILE A 44 -3.62 -1.94 -1.81
C ILE A 44 -2.71 -0.74 -1.53
N ALA A 45 -1.66 -0.59 -2.33
CA ALA A 45 -0.78 0.58 -2.30
C ALA A 45 -0.88 1.30 -3.65
N VAL A 46 -1.16 2.60 -3.61
CA VAL A 46 -1.25 3.46 -4.79
C VAL A 46 -0.14 4.50 -4.76
N VAL A 47 0.63 4.56 -5.83
CA VAL A 47 1.63 5.61 -6.06
C VAL A 47 1.11 6.51 -7.17
N THR A 48 1.19 7.81 -6.95
CA THR A 48 0.71 8.84 -7.87
C THR A 48 1.73 9.97 -7.93
N ASN A 49 1.72 10.71 -9.03
CA ASN A 49 2.49 11.95 -9.21
C ASN A 49 1.67 13.21 -8.90
N GLU A 50 0.47 13.06 -8.32
CA GLU A 50 -0.47 14.15 -8.02
C GLU A 50 0.10 15.23 -7.10
N PHE A 51 0.98 14.86 -6.16
CA PHE A 51 1.55 15.79 -5.16
C PHE A 51 3.07 15.97 -5.27
N ALA A 52 3.75 15.13 -6.06
CA ALA A 52 5.20 15.17 -6.24
C ALA A 52 5.60 14.53 -7.58
N PRO A 53 6.57 15.12 -8.31
CA PRO A 53 7.08 14.52 -9.53
C PRO A 53 7.85 13.23 -9.24
N ILE A 54 7.63 12.22 -10.08
CA ILE A 54 8.38 10.96 -10.07
C ILE A 54 9.51 11.12 -11.10
N LYS A 55 10.77 11.21 -10.64
CA LYS A 55 11.91 11.52 -11.50
C LYS A 55 12.43 10.30 -12.25
N HIS A 56 12.40 9.13 -11.63
CA HIS A 56 12.83 7.88 -12.24
C HIS A 56 11.82 6.75 -12.00
N PRO A 57 11.63 5.82 -12.97
CA PRO A 57 10.74 4.67 -12.78
C PRO A 57 11.07 3.82 -11.54
N GLY A 58 12.36 3.72 -11.18
CA GLY A 58 12.82 3.00 -9.99
C GLY A 58 12.30 3.58 -8.67
N ASP A 59 11.98 4.88 -8.64
CA ASP A 59 11.40 5.52 -7.47
C ASP A 59 10.03 4.89 -7.16
N VAL A 60 9.21 4.62 -8.19
CA VAL A 60 7.89 3.98 -8.04
C VAL A 60 8.01 2.66 -7.28
N SER A 61 8.94 1.80 -7.68
CA SER A 61 9.16 0.50 -7.04
C SER A 61 9.53 0.64 -5.57
N LYS A 62 10.39 1.61 -5.24
CA LYS A 62 10.78 1.90 -3.85
C LYS A 62 9.60 2.36 -3.01
N ILE A 63 8.80 3.28 -3.54
CA ILE A 63 7.65 3.87 -2.87
C ILE A 63 6.56 2.80 -2.66
N VAL A 64 6.21 2.07 -3.72
CA VAL A 64 5.24 0.98 -3.65
C VAL A 64 5.65 -0.05 -2.61
N SER A 65 6.93 -0.42 -2.55
CA SER A 65 7.42 -1.42 -1.58
C SER A 65 7.24 -0.94 -0.14
N GLN A 66 7.54 0.34 0.13
CA GLN A 66 7.32 0.96 1.44
C GLN A 66 5.84 0.99 1.81
N LEU A 67 4.98 1.48 0.90
CA LEU A 67 3.53 1.53 1.13
C LEU A 67 2.92 0.14 1.30
N LYS A 68 3.36 -0.87 0.53
CA LYS A 68 2.92 -2.26 0.70
C LYS A 68 3.33 -2.81 2.05
N LYS A 69 4.55 -2.53 2.53
CA LYS A 69 5.00 -2.95 3.86
C LYS A 69 4.12 -2.33 4.96
N GLN A 70 3.79 -1.05 4.84
CA GLN A 70 2.89 -0.36 5.77
C GLN A 70 1.48 -0.93 5.73
N ALA A 71 0.89 -1.09 4.54
CA ALA A 71 -0.46 -1.65 4.38
C ALA A 71 -0.56 -3.07 4.93
N LYS A 72 0.45 -3.92 4.71
CA LYS A 72 0.50 -5.30 5.22
C LYS A 72 0.72 -5.40 6.73
N ALA A 73 1.18 -4.33 7.39
CA ALA A 73 1.32 -4.30 8.83
C ALA A 73 0.01 -3.93 9.54
N MET A 74 -1.01 -3.47 8.79
CA MET A 74 -2.32 -3.16 9.32
C MET A 74 -3.16 -4.45 9.42
N ASN A 75 -3.95 -4.57 10.49
CA ASN A 75 -4.90 -5.67 10.62
C ASN A 75 -6.06 -5.48 9.63
N GLY A 76 -6.48 -6.56 8.97
CA GLY A 76 -7.57 -6.53 8.00
C GLY A 76 -7.13 -6.04 6.62
N SER A 77 -8.11 -5.66 5.80
CA SER A 77 -7.86 -5.09 4.48
C SER A 77 -7.57 -3.59 4.59
N PHE A 78 -6.61 -3.09 3.82
CA PHE A 78 -6.12 -1.72 3.95
C PHE A 78 -5.71 -1.10 2.61
N TYR A 79 -5.91 0.21 2.48
CA TYR A 79 -5.51 0.99 1.30
C TYR A 79 -4.67 2.19 1.72
N LEU A 80 -3.53 2.37 1.07
CA LEU A 80 -2.68 3.53 1.21
C LEU A 80 -2.46 4.20 -0.15
N LYS A 81 -2.63 5.52 -0.19
CA LYS A 81 -2.27 6.37 -1.32
C LYS A 81 -1.02 7.15 -0.94
N ASP A 82 -0.08 7.24 -1.86
CA ASP A 82 1.05 8.15 -1.72
C ASP A 82 0.56 9.59 -1.62
N GLN A 83 0.91 10.25 -0.53
CA GLN A 83 0.57 11.64 -0.22
C GLN A 83 1.83 12.45 0.10
N ARG A 84 3.02 11.97 -0.27
CA ARG A 84 4.26 12.70 -0.03
C ARG A 84 4.25 13.99 -0.86
N ILE A 85 4.16 15.11 -0.17
CA ILE A 85 4.36 16.44 -0.76
C ILE A 85 5.87 16.60 -0.91
N SER A 86 6.33 16.92 -2.12
CA SER A 86 7.75 17.23 -2.30
C SER A 86 8.06 18.61 -1.74
N ASP A 87 8.74 18.69 -0.59
CA ASP A 87 9.33 19.93 -0.04
C ASP A 87 10.55 20.41 -0.86
N ARG A 88 10.45 20.41 -2.19
CA ARG A 88 11.55 20.82 -3.06
C ARG A 88 11.09 21.65 -4.24
N GLN A 89 10.53 22.81 -3.95
CA GLN A 89 10.74 24.03 -4.73
C GLN A 89 10.66 25.24 -3.77
N ILE A 90 11.79 25.59 -3.16
CA ILE A 90 12.10 27.00 -2.91
C ILE A 90 13.19 27.32 -3.94
N GLU A 91 12.77 27.66 -5.15
CA GLU A 91 13.63 28.44 -6.04
C GLU A 91 13.62 29.88 -5.47
N PRO A 92 14.76 30.51 -5.17
CA PRO A 92 14.76 31.91 -4.79
C PRO A 92 14.19 32.74 -5.94
N ALA A 93 13.09 33.43 -5.67
CA ALA A 93 12.59 34.48 -6.55
C ALA A 93 13.66 35.58 -6.68
N ASP A 94 13.87 36.01 -7.92
CA ASP A 94 14.64 37.19 -8.33
C ASP A 94 16.17 37.11 -8.26
N SER A 95 16.78 36.59 -9.34
CA SER A 95 18.01 37.19 -9.88
C SER A 95 17.64 37.94 -11.16
N PRO A 96 17.65 39.29 -11.17
CA PRO A 96 17.30 40.04 -12.36
C PRO A 96 18.36 39.87 -13.44
N ALA A 97 17.86 39.76 -14.67
CA ALA A 97 18.63 39.70 -15.89
C ALA A 97 19.58 40.91 -16.04
N GLY A 98 20.82 40.63 -16.45
CA GLY A 98 21.64 41.47 -17.32
C GLY A 98 22.09 42.84 -16.82
N LEU A 99 23.41 43.04 -16.79
CA LEU A 99 24.01 44.34 -17.12
C LEU A 99 25.24 44.10 -18.01
N PRO A 100 25.37 44.83 -19.14
CA PRO A 100 26.52 44.67 -20.03
C PRO A 100 27.69 45.51 -19.54
N ARG A 101 28.91 45.00 -19.70
CA ARG A 101 30.08 45.75 -20.20
C ARG A 101 30.97 44.80 -20.96
#